data_AF-A0AAN4ZMJ4-F1
#
_entry.id   AF-A0AAN4ZMJ4-F1
#
_cell.length_a   1.000
_cell.length_b   1.000
_cell.length_c   1.000
_cell.angle_alpha   90.00
_cell.angle_beta   90.00
_cell.angle_gamma   90.00
#
_symmetry.space_group_name_H-M   'P 1'
#
loop_
_entity.id
_entity.type
_entity.pdbx_description
1 polymer ?
#
loop_
_entity_poly.entity_id
_entity_poly.type
_entity_poly.pdbx_seq_one_letter_code
_entity_poly.pdbx_strand_id
1 'polypeptide(L)'
;PLHFYDPIYALLEPQELQSSGNNKIMSRVNCQFTLSHEQREKLSSNESVFPRVEVQLRFFNTTGVIRDIEQADDFPPNCDVTLNASPVALPDFIPPNPNKKEEPKRRSKPVNITQLVVNSRRDKPHLMEIEWEADKRQWAVAVYLVECVNAEILRNRMMKSPAFELPYGTTEAIIKKRLGGGDDDDVAMDSLKISLLCPLMKTRMG
;
A
#
# COMPACT_ATOMS: atom_id res chain seq x y z
N PRO A 1 -2.84 6.05 2.08
CA PRO A 1 -3.92 5.20 2.57
C PRO A 1 -3.69 3.70 2.60
N LEU A 2 -2.54 3.14 3.03
CA LEU A 2 -2.50 1.69 3.24
C LEU A 2 -3.22 1.35 4.55
N HIS A 3 -4.39 0.71 4.47
CA HIS A 3 -5.26 0.52 5.63
C HIS A 3 -4.62 -0.26 6.80
N PHE A 4 -3.64 -1.13 6.53
CA PHE A 4 -2.96 -1.93 7.55
C PHE A 4 -1.70 -1.27 8.14
N TYR A 5 -1.39 -0.04 7.72
CA TYR A 5 -0.19 0.67 8.16
C TYR A 5 -0.53 2.12 8.48
N ASP A 6 -0.36 2.48 9.75
CA ASP A 6 -0.52 3.86 10.21
C ASP A 6 0.84 4.56 10.13
N PRO A 7 1.01 5.60 9.29
CA PRO A 7 2.28 6.32 9.20
C PRO A 7 2.56 7.09 10.49
N ILE A 8 3.76 6.90 11.06
CA ILE A 8 4.23 7.60 12.25
C ILE A 8 5.16 8.75 11.85
N TYR A 9 6.13 8.48 10.95
CA TYR A 9 7.16 9.44 10.58
C TYR A 9 7.72 9.16 9.17
N ALA A 10 8.09 10.20 8.42
CA ALA A 10 8.81 10.08 7.16
C ALA A 10 10.33 10.14 7.42
N LEU A 11 11.00 8.98 7.37
CA LEU A 11 12.45 8.87 7.56
C LEU A 11 13.21 9.36 6.31
N LEU A 12 12.63 9.14 5.14
CA LEU A 12 13.03 9.74 3.87
C LEU A 12 11.78 10.30 3.22
N GLU A 13 11.71 11.62 3.07
CA GLU A 13 10.65 12.29 2.33
C GLU A 13 10.64 11.83 0.86
N PRO A 14 9.48 11.85 0.18
CA PRO A 14 9.38 11.45 -1.22
C PRO A 14 10.42 12.15 -2.09
N GLN A 15 11.34 11.36 -2.64
CA GLN A 15 12.41 11.83 -3.51
C GLN A 15 12.18 11.30 -4.93
N GLU A 16 12.22 12.19 -5.92
CA GLU A 16 12.05 11.84 -7.33
C GLU A 16 13.26 11.06 -7.86
N LEU A 17 12.99 10.00 -8.61
CA LEU A 17 13.96 9.22 -9.36
C LEU A 17 13.93 9.72 -10.81
N GLN A 18 15.11 9.97 -11.37
CA GLN A 18 15.23 10.56 -12.71
C GLN A 18 14.60 9.68 -13.79
N SER A 19 13.74 10.28 -14.61
CA SER A 19 13.23 9.68 -15.85
C SER A 19 14.25 9.81 -16.99
N SER A 20 14.26 8.86 -17.91
CA SER A 20 15.08 8.91 -19.12
C SER A 20 14.17 8.90 -20.34
N GLY A 21 13.77 10.11 -20.79
CA GLY A 21 12.90 10.39 -21.95
C GLY A 21 12.34 9.17 -22.70
N ASN A 22 12.84 8.91 -23.92
CA ASN A 22 12.42 7.75 -24.72
C ASN A 22 13.38 6.55 -24.63
N ASN A 23 14.57 6.74 -24.05
CA ASN A 23 15.60 5.71 -24.00
C ASN A 23 15.57 5.01 -22.64
N LYS A 24 15.50 3.68 -22.63
CA LYS A 24 15.70 2.88 -21.42
C LYS A 24 17.18 2.97 -21.00
N ILE A 25 17.46 3.54 -19.83
CA ILE A 25 18.83 3.74 -19.33
C ILE A 25 18.92 3.24 -17.89
N MET A 26 19.95 2.44 -17.59
CA MET A 26 20.28 2.08 -16.20
C MET A 26 20.68 3.33 -15.43
N SER A 27 19.90 3.65 -14.40
CA SER A 27 20.08 4.82 -13.54
C SER A 27 20.25 4.37 -12.10
N ARG A 28 20.95 5.21 -11.33
CA ARG A 28 21.26 4.95 -9.93
C ARG A 28 21.11 6.22 -9.12
N VAL A 29 20.59 6.10 -7.89
CA VAL A 29 20.56 7.18 -6.91
C VAL A 29 21.01 6.66 -5.55
N ASN A 30 21.69 7.53 -4.80
CA ASN A 30 22.05 7.29 -3.42
C ASN A 30 21.15 8.15 -2.52
N CYS A 31 20.51 7.52 -1.55
CA CYS A 31 19.67 8.13 -0.54
C CYS A 31 20.21 7.78 0.84
N GLN A 32 19.89 8.58 1.84
CA GLN A 32 20.21 8.24 3.23
C GLN A 32 19.13 8.70 4.19
N PHE A 33 18.98 7.98 5.29
CA PHE A 33 18.08 8.36 6.38
C PHE A 33 18.66 7.96 7.73
N THR A 34 18.16 8.59 8.80
CA THR A 34 18.56 8.31 10.18
C THR A 34 17.32 7.98 11.02
N LEU A 35 17.52 7.24 12.11
CA LEU A 35 16.51 7.04 13.14
C LEU A 35 17.00 7.65 14.44
N SER A 36 16.10 8.29 15.18
CA SER A 36 16.38 8.66 16.57
C SER A 36 16.47 7.42 17.46
N HIS A 37 17.04 7.59 18.66
CA HIS A 37 17.09 6.50 19.65
C HIS A 37 15.67 5.98 19.98
N GLU A 38 14.74 6.90 20.24
CA GLU A 38 13.35 6.57 20.56
C GLU A 38 12.65 5.82 19.42
N GLN A 39 12.89 6.21 18.16
CA GLN A 39 12.32 5.52 17.00
C GLN A 39 12.86 4.09 16.88
N ARG A 40 14.17 3.87 17.14
CA ARG A 40 14.76 2.52 17.12
C ARG A 40 14.23 1.63 18.22
N GLU A 41 14.04 2.16 19.43
CA GLU A 41 13.52 1.38 20.56
C GLU A 41 12.10 0.87 20.33
N LYS A 42 11.30 1.60 19.53
CA LYS A 42 9.95 1.19 19.16
C LYS A 42 9.91 0.07 18.11
N LEU A 43 10.99 -0.11 17.32
CA LEU A 43 11.03 -1.13 16.26
C LEU A 43 10.79 -2.52 16.85
N SER A 44 9.84 -3.24 16.27
CA SER A 44 9.47 -4.55 16.78
C SER A 44 10.42 -5.63 16.29
N SER A 45 10.92 -6.45 17.21
CA SER A 45 11.80 -7.59 16.91
C SER A 45 11.02 -8.84 16.49
N ASN A 46 9.75 -8.95 16.87
CA ASN A 46 8.89 -10.08 16.53
C ASN A 46 7.78 -9.66 15.55
N GLU A 47 7.84 -10.20 14.33
CA GLU A 47 6.90 -9.87 13.25
C GLU A 47 5.50 -10.47 13.45
N SER A 48 5.34 -11.45 14.36
CA SER A 48 4.05 -12.11 14.61
C SER A 48 3.12 -11.37 15.56
N VAL A 49 3.64 -10.37 16.29
CA VAL A 49 2.86 -9.61 17.28
C VAL A 49 2.36 -8.31 16.65
N PHE A 50 1.11 -7.94 16.95
CA PHE A 50 0.48 -6.70 16.48
C PHE A 50 -0.14 -5.93 17.66
N PRO A 51 -0.19 -4.58 17.62
CA PRO A 51 0.45 -3.74 16.61
C PRO A 51 1.98 -3.81 16.70
N ARG A 52 2.66 -3.53 15.59
CA ARG A 52 4.13 -3.50 15.56
C ARG A 52 4.67 -2.34 14.76
N VAL A 53 5.80 -1.79 15.16
CA VAL A 53 6.44 -0.68 14.45
C VAL A 53 7.49 -1.21 13.48
N GLU A 54 7.40 -0.77 12.23
CA GLU A 54 8.25 -1.19 11.12
C GLU A 54 8.81 0.00 10.35
N VAL A 55 9.94 -0.23 9.67
CA VAL A 55 10.47 0.66 8.63
C VAL A 55 10.07 0.13 7.26
N GLN A 56 9.37 0.95 6.47
CA GLN A 56 8.88 0.60 5.15
C GLN A 56 9.49 1.47 4.05
N LEU A 57 10.08 0.80 3.07
CA LEU A 57 10.49 1.38 1.79
C LEU A 57 9.31 1.29 0.82
N ARG A 58 9.00 2.41 0.17
CA ARG A 58 7.88 2.54 -0.77
C ARG A 58 8.32 3.24 -2.05
N PHE A 59 7.77 2.80 -3.16
CA PHE A 59 7.98 3.38 -4.48
C PHE A 59 6.63 3.78 -5.07
N PHE A 60 6.64 4.85 -5.86
CA PHE A 60 5.44 5.42 -6.45
C PHE A 60 5.71 5.76 -7.92
N ASN A 61 4.75 5.45 -8.79
CA ASN A 61 4.73 6.01 -10.13
C ASN A 61 4.01 7.36 -10.08
N THR A 62 4.74 8.44 -10.34
CA THR A 62 4.24 9.83 -10.24
C THR A 62 3.94 10.44 -11.62
N THR A 63 3.96 9.63 -12.68
CA THR A 63 3.75 10.09 -14.05
C THR A 63 2.37 10.72 -14.23
N GLY A 64 2.32 12.01 -14.59
CA GLY A 64 1.08 12.71 -14.92
C GLY A 64 0.17 12.99 -13.72
N VAL A 65 0.68 12.85 -12.49
CA VAL A 65 -0.09 13.06 -11.27
C VAL A 65 0.09 14.48 -10.74
N ILE A 66 -1.01 15.11 -10.33
CA ILE A 66 -1.03 16.38 -9.60
C ILE A 66 -0.52 16.13 -8.17
N ARG A 67 0.33 17.03 -7.66
CA ARG A 67 0.77 17.02 -6.25
C ARG A 67 -0.48 16.92 -5.34
N ASP A 68 -0.37 16.17 -4.24
CA ASP A 68 -1.42 15.97 -3.20
C ASP A 68 -2.45 14.86 -3.44
N ILE A 69 -2.29 14.01 -4.46
CA ILE A 69 -3.07 12.78 -4.60
C ILE A 69 -2.32 11.62 -3.95
N GLU A 70 -3.03 10.81 -3.17
CA GLU A 70 -2.51 9.56 -2.62
C GLU A 70 -2.03 8.61 -3.74
N GLN A 71 -0.76 8.22 -3.69
CA GLN A 71 -0.17 7.30 -4.66
C GLN A 71 -0.18 5.85 -4.15
N ALA A 72 -0.60 4.94 -5.04
CA ALA A 72 -0.43 3.51 -4.82
C ALA A 72 1.04 3.11 -4.96
N ASP A 73 1.44 2.05 -4.24
CA ASP A 73 2.78 1.49 -4.39
C ASP A 73 2.98 0.94 -5.81
N ASP A 74 4.09 1.28 -6.45
CA ASP A 74 4.48 0.67 -7.72
C ASP A 74 6.00 0.77 -7.89
N PHE A 75 6.60 -0.22 -8.56
CA PHE A 75 8.06 -0.31 -8.67
C PHE A 75 8.56 0.18 -10.03
N PRO A 76 9.68 0.94 -10.06
CA PRO A 76 10.39 1.19 -11.30
C PRO A 76 10.80 -0.13 -11.98
N PRO A 77 10.84 -0.18 -13.32
CA PRO A 77 11.27 -1.38 -14.04
C PRO A 77 12.73 -1.72 -13.71
N ASN A 78 13.03 -3.03 -13.63
CA ASN A 78 14.34 -3.57 -13.26
C ASN A 78 14.94 -2.90 -12.01
N CYS A 79 14.10 -2.62 -11.01
CA CYS A 79 14.54 -1.98 -9.78
C CYS A 79 15.21 -2.98 -8.83
N ASP A 80 16.37 -2.58 -8.32
CA ASP A 80 17.13 -3.23 -7.26
C ASP A 80 17.55 -2.21 -6.20
N VAL A 81 17.64 -2.66 -4.95
CA VAL A 81 17.93 -1.79 -3.81
C VAL A 81 18.95 -2.46 -2.89
N THR A 82 19.94 -1.71 -2.44
CA THR A 82 20.83 -2.10 -1.35
C THR A 82 20.72 -1.12 -0.19
N LEU A 83 20.76 -1.64 1.04
CA LEU A 83 20.75 -0.86 2.26
C LEU A 83 21.96 -1.26 3.10
N ASN A 84 22.85 -0.32 3.41
CA ASN A 84 24.11 -0.56 4.11
C ASN A 84 24.93 -1.70 3.47
N ALA A 85 25.02 -1.69 2.14
CA ALA A 85 25.67 -2.74 1.32
C ALA A 85 25.02 -4.14 1.40
N SER A 86 23.85 -4.28 2.03
CA SER A 86 23.07 -5.52 2.02
C SER A 86 21.90 -5.40 1.03
N PRO A 87 21.65 -6.41 0.18
CA PRO A 87 20.52 -6.37 -0.75
C PRO A 87 19.19 -6.37 0.00
N VAL A 88 18.22 -5.58 -0.49
CA VAL A 88 16.85 -5.56 0.02
C VAL A 88 16.02 -6.58 -0.75
N ALA A 89 15.31 -7.44 -0.02
CA ALA A 89 14.39 -8.40 -0.63
C ALA A 89 13.13 -7.69 -1.13
N LEU A 90 13.03 -7.49 -2.46
CA LEU A 90 11.86 -6.89 -3.09
C LEU A 90 10.76 -7.95 -3.37
N PRO A 91 9.47 -7.56 -3.45
CA PRO A 91 8.37 -8.49 -3.70
C PRO A 91 8.54 -9.29 -5.00
N ASP A 92 7.99 -10.50 -5.09
CA ASP A 92 8.14 -11.30 -6.32
C ASP A 92 7.48 -10.66 -7.55
N PHE A 93 7.98 -11.05 -8.72
CA PHE A 93 7.31 -10.81 -10.00
C PHE A 93 5.97 -11.55 -10.06
N ILE A 94 4.99 -10.90 -10.68
CA ILE A 94 3.70 -11.51 -11.00
C ILE A 94 3.93 -12.48 -12.17
N PRO A 95 3.41 -13.72 -12.10
CA PRO A 95 3.49 -14.65 -13.21
C PRO A 95 2.91 -14.01 -14.48
N PRO A 96 3.63 -14.06 -15.63
CA PRO A 96 3.17 -13.44 -16.85
C PRO A 96 1.87 -14.10 -17.33
N ASN A 97 0.93 -13.29 -17.81
CA ASN A 97 -0.29 -13.83 -18.42
C ASN A 97 0.08 -14.50 -19.76
N PRO A 98 -0.17 -15.80 -19.96
CA PRO A 98 0.22 -16.51 -21.18
C PRO A 98 -0.41 -15.92 -22.46
N ASN A 99 -1.52 -15.19 -22.34
CA ASN A 99 -2.24 -14.59 -23.46
C ASN A 99 -1.85 -13.13 -23.75
N LYS A 100 -0.91 -12.54 -22.99
CA LYS A 100 -0.44 -11.18 -23.22
C LYS A 100 1.07 -11.08 -23.07
N LYS A 101 1.72 -10.46 -24.06
CA LYS A 101 3.13 -10.10 -24.00
C LYS A 101 3.29 -8.85 -23.15
N GLU A 102 3.16 -9.00 -21.84
CA GLU A 102 3.33 -7.93 -20.84
C GLU A 102 4.76 -7.94 -20.27
N GLU A 103 5.31 -6.76 -19.98
CA GLU A 103 6.58 -6.65 -19.26
C GLU A 103 6.44 -7.26 -17.84
N PRO A 104 7.48 -7.92 -17.31
CA PRO A 104 7.44 -8.47 -15.95
C PRO A 104 7.12 -7.38 -14.93
N LYS A 105 5.97 -7.48 -14.27
CA LYS A 105 5.56 -6.53 -13.23
C LYS A 105 5.76 -7.13 -11.84
N ARG A 106 6.38 -6.36 -10.95
CA ARG A 106 6.53 -6.72 -9.54
C ARG A 106 5.21 -6.50 -8.79
N ARG A 107 4.91 -7.30 -7.76
CA ARG A 107 3.74 -7.04 -6.90
C ARG A 107 3.89 -5.68 -6.21
N SER A 108 2.96 -4.78 -6.50
CA SER A 108 2.79 -3.46 -5.90
C SER A 108 2.47 -3.53 -4.40
N LYS A 109 3.50 -3.55 -3.55
CA LYS A 109 3.38 -3.59 -2.08
C LYS A 109 4.57 -2.86 -1.43
N PRO A 110 4.39 -2.28 -0.23
CA PRO A 110 5.50 -1.74 0.55
C PRO A 110 6.51 -2.83 0.92
N VAL A 111 7.76 -2.45 1.14
CA VAL A 111 8.87 -3.35 1.47
C VAL A 111 9.30 -3.12 2.91
N ASN A 112 9.19 -4.15 3.76
CA ASN A 112 9.68 -4.09 5.13
C ASN A 112 11.21 -4.22 5.16
N ILE A 113 11.90 -3.18 5.62
CA ILE A 113 13.37 -3.14 5.74
C ILE A 113 13.84 -3.11 7.21
N THR A 114 12.94 -3.36 8.16
CA THR A 114 13.19 -3.25 9.61
C THR A 114 14.39 -4.08 10.06
N GLN A 115 14.50 -5.34 9.64
CA GLN A 115 15.60 -6.22 10.06
C GLN A 115 16.98 -5.69 9.63
N LEU A 116 17.07 -5.10 8.43
CA LEU A 116 18.32 -4.50 7.93
C LEU A 116 18.69 -3.24 8.74
N VAL A 117 17.69 -2.47 9.17
CA VAL A 117 17.88 -1.29 10.03
C VAL A 117 18.32 -1.71 11.43
N VAL A 118 17.66 -2.70 12.04
CA VAL A 118 17.98 -3.19 13.40
C VAL A 118 19.37 -3.81 13.48
N ASN A 119 19.78 -4.56 12.46
CA ASN A 119 21.08 -5.23 12.41
C ASN A 119 22.27 -4.30 12.11
N SER A 120 22.00 -3.05 11.75
CA SER A 120 23.04 -2.08 11.40
C SER A 120 23.49 -1.25 12.60
N ARG A 121 24.65 -0.58 12.48
CA ARG A 121 25.23 0.24 13.56
C ARG A 121 24.33 1.43 13.89
N ARG A 122 24.11 1.70 15.18
CA ARG A 122 23.16 2.71 15.66
C ARG A 122 23.55 4.15 15.33
N ASP A 123 24.86 4.43 15.29
CA ASP A 123 25.40 5.80 15.25
C ASP A 123 25.66 6.31 13.83
N LYS A 124 25.29 5.54 12.79
CA LYS A 124 25.53 5.89 11.39
C LYS A 124 24.21 6.06 10.63
N PRO A 125 24.16 6.97 9.63
CA PRO A 125 23.04 7.01 8.71
C PRO A 125 22.94 5.69 7.94
N HIS A 126 21.72 5.30 7.59
CA HIS A 126 21.48 4.19 6.70
C HIS A 126 21.64 4.67 5.27
N LEU A 127 22.59 4.07 4.56
CA LEU A 127 22.90 4.41 3.17
C LEU A 127 22.15 3.44 2.26
N MET A 128 21.32 4.00 1.38
CA MET A 128 20.51 3.24 0.43
C MET A 128 20.93 3.57 -0.99
N GLU A 129 21.27 2.56 -1.77
CA GLU A 129 21.51 2.69 -3.21
C GLU A 129 20.35 2.04 -3.95
N ILE A 130 19.76 2.77 -4.88
CA ILE A 130 18.64 2.30 -5.71
C ILE A 130 19.10 2.35 -7.15
N GLU A 131 18.93 1.23 -7.85
CA GLU A 131 19.13 1.10 -9.29
C GLU A 131 17.80 0.81 -9.97
N TRP A 132 17.59 1.37 -11.16
CA TRP A 132 16.40 1.08 -11.97
C TRP A 132 16.65 1.34 -13.46
N GLU A 133 15.79 0.77 -14.30
CA GLU A 133 15.67 1.14 -15.71
C GLU A 133 14.87 2.42 -15.83
N ALA A 134 15.54 3.57 -15.95
CA ALA A 134 14.86 4.82 -16.21
C ALA A 134 14.20 4.76 -17.60
N ASP A 135 12.93 5.15 -17.64
CA ASP A 135 12.15 5.27 -18.86
C ASP A 135 11.38 6.60 -18.86
N LYS A 136 10.32 6.71 -19.67
CA LYS A 136 9.48 7.92 -19.72
C LYS A 136 8.66 8.19 -18.46
N ARG A 137 8.55 7.22 -17.55
CA ARG A 137 7.76 7.35 -16.32
C ARG A 137 8.57 8.09 -15.26
N GLN A 138 7.88 8.92 -14.49
CA GLN A 138 8.43 9.52 -13.29
C GLN A 138 8.16 8.60 -12.11
N TRP A 139 9.18 8.42 -11.27
CA TRP A 139 9.11 7.57 -10.09
C TRP A 139 9.53 8.36 -8.87
N ALA A 140 9.04 7.96 -7.71
CA ALA A 140 9.50 8.48 -6.43
C ALA A 140 9.75 7.35 -5.44
N VAL A 141 10.65 7.58 -4.51
CA VAL A 141 10.95 6.69 -3.39
C VAL A 141 10.75 7.41 -2.07
N ALA A 142 10.25 6.72 -1.05
CA ALA A 142 10.17 7.22 0.30
C ALA A 142 10.41 6.11 1.32
N VAL A 143 10.79 6.49 2.54
CA VAL A 143 10.94 5.56 3.68
C VAL A 143 10.13 6.08 4.85
N TYR A 144 9.24 5.24 5.37
CA TYR A 144 8.36 5.58 6.47
C TYR A 144 8.59 4.68 7.68
N LEU A 145 8.47 5.26 8.87
CA LEU A 145 8.21 4.54 10.10
C LEU A 145 6.70 4.39 10.24
N VAL A 146 6.21 3.16 10.39
CA VAL A 146 4.77 2.88 10.43
C VAL A 146 4.42 1.94 11.58
N GLU A 147 3.19 2.03 12.08
CA GLU A 147 2.57 1.01 12.92
C GLU A 147 1.75 0.07 12.04
N CYS A 148 2.16 -1.20 11.98
CA CYS A 148 1.42 -2.25 11.31
C CYS A 148 0.35 -2.81 12.25
N VAL A 149 -0.87 -2.93 11.73
CA VAL A 149 -2.03 -3.48 12.44
C VAL A 149 -2.55 -4.73 11.74
N ASN A 150 -3.28 -5.58 12.48
CA ASN A 150 -3.91 -6.76 11.92
C ASN A 150 -5.40 -6.53 11.61
N ALA A 151 -6.04 -7.54 11.01
CA ALA A 151 -7.45 -7.47 10.64
C ALA A 151 -8.37 -7.26 11.86
N GLU A 152 -8.01 -7.78 13.04
CA GLU A 152 -8.79 -7.62 14.26
C GLU A 152 -8.78 -6.16 14.74
N ILE A 153 -7.61 -5.52 14.77
CA ILE A 153 -7.47 -4.11 15.12
C ILE A 153 -8.27 -3.25 14.13
N LEU A 154 -8.17 -3.51 12.83
CA LEU A 154 -8.93 -2.78 11.82
C LEU A 154 -10.43 -2.99 11.96
N ARG A 155 -10.89 -4.22 12.20
CA ARG A 155 -12.31 -4.51 12.46
C ARG A 155 -12.80 -3.72 13.68
N ASN A 156 -12.02 -3.70 14.76
CA ASN A 156 -12.36 -2.96 15.97
C ASN A 156 -12.42 -1.45 15.73
N ARG A 157 -11.53 -0.88 14.90
CA ARG A 157 -11.59 0.53 14.48
C ARG A 157 -12.83 0.81 13.64
N MET A 158 -13.14 -0.08 12.69
CA MET A 158 -14.31 0.01 11.84
C MET A 158 -15.60 0.00 12.67
N MET A 159 -15.76 -0.95 13.61
CA MET A 159 -16.94 -1.05 14.48
C MET A 159 -17.17 0.18 15.37
N LYS A 160 -16.10 0.89 15.74
CA LYS A 160 -16.17 2.13 16.54
C LYS A 160 -16.45 3.37 15.69
N SER A 161 -16.36 3.26 14.37
CA SER A 161 -16.64 4.37 13.48
C SER A 161 -18.12 4.71 13.50
N PRO A 162 -18.52 5.99 13.57
CA PRO A 162 -19.93 6.37 13.49
C PRO A 162 -20.57 5.99 12.15
N ALA A 163 -19.78 5.71 11.12
CA ALA A 163 -20.24 5.23 9.82
C ALA A 163 -20.37 3.70 9.72
N PHE A 164 -20.12 2.96 10.82
CA PHE A 164 -20.20 1.49 10.81
C PHE A 164 -21.62 1.00 10.55
N GLU A 165 -22.59 1.62 11.23
CA GLU A 165 -24.00 1.31 11.06
C GLU A 165 -24.64 2.35 10.16
N LEU A 166 -25.24 1.88 9.07
CA LEU A 166 -26.12 2.72 8.27
C LEU A 166 -27.44 2.92 9.01
N PRO A 167 -27.97 4.15 9.10
CA PRO A 167 -29.27 4.37 9.69
C PRO A 167 -30.35 3.55 8.98
N TYR A 168 -31.26 2.96 9.76
CA TYR A 168 -32.38 2.17 9.24
C TYR A 168 -33.14 2.87 8.09
N GLY A 169 -33.42 4.18 8.26
CA GLY A 169 -34.14 4.96 7.26
C GLY A 169 -33.40 5.08 5.92
N THR A 170 -32.07 5.03 5.92
CA THR A 170 -31.28 5.02 4.68
C THR A 170 -31.49 3.71 3.92
N THR A 171 -31.43 2.57 4.62
CA THR A 171 -31.67 1.25 4.01
C THR A 171 -33.11 1.13 3.52
N GLU A 172 -34.09 1.60 4.31
CA GLU A 172 -35.50 1.61 3.94
C GLU A 172 -35.74 2.43 2.65
N ALA A 173 -35.17 3.64 2.57
CA ALA A 173 -35.31 4.49 1.39
C ALA A 173 -34.70 3.85 0.14
N ILE A 174 -33.55 3.16 0.28
CA ILE A 174 -32.92 2.41 -0.84
C ILE A 174 -33.81 1.27 -1.30
N ILE A 175 -34.42 0.52 -0.37
CA ILE A 175 -35.35 -0.57 -0.69
C ILE A 175 -36.57 -0.02 -1.43
N LYS A 176 -37.21 1.03 -0.90
CA LYS A 176 -38.36 1.68 -1.55
C LYS A 176 -38.03 2.19 -2.94
N LYS A 177 -36.88 2.85 -3.10
CA LYS A 177 -36.42 3.34 -4.41
C LYS A 177 -36.22 2.20 -5.41
N ARG A 178 -35.66 1.06 -4.99
CA ARG A 178 -35.45 -0.09 -5.89
C ARG A 178 -36.75 -0.80 -6.27
N LEU A 179 -37.75 -0.77 -5.41
CA LEU A 179 -39.08 -1.35 -5.66
C LEU A 179 -40.04 -0.39 -6.36
N GLY A 180 -39.76 0.91 -6.35
CA GLY A 180 -40.68 1.95 -6.83
C GLY A 180 -40.89 2.00 -8.35
N GLY A 181 -39.99 1.41 -9.16
CA GLY A 181 -39.99 1.58 -10.62
C GLY A 181 -39.73 3.03 -11.07
N GLY A 182 -39.29 3.22 -12.32
CA GLY A 182 -39.43 4.51 -13.00
C GLY A 182 -40.82 4.66 -13.62
N ASP A 183 -41.29 5.90 -13.81
CA ASP A 183 -42.62 6.19 -14.39
C ASP A 183 -42.83 5.61 -15.82
N ASP A 184 -41.76 5.14 -16.49
CA ASP A 184 -41.72 4.61 -17.86
C ASP A 184 -41.20 3.14 -17.93
N ASP A 185 -41.07 2.44 -16.80
CA ASP A 185 -40.57 1.05 -16.81
C ASP A 185 -41.70 0.04 -17.15
N ASP A 186 -41.64 -0.56 -18.34
CA ASP A 186 -42.52 -1.68 -18.76
C ASP A 186 -42.39 -2.94 -17.85
N VAL A 187 -41.29 -3.04 -17.10
CA VAL A 187 -41.01 -4.13 -16.15
C VAL A 187 -40.49 -3.56 -14.85
N ALA A 188 -41.26 -3.70 -13.77
CA ALA A 188 -40.89 -3.27 -12.42
C ALA A 188 -40.50 -4.45 -11.51
N MET A 189 -39.63 -4.20 -10.52
CA MET A 189 -39.30 -5.19 -9.48
C MET A 189 -40.39 -5.25 -8.41
N ASP A 190 -40.96 -6.44 -8.20
CA ASP A 190 -42.01 -6.71 -7.20
C ASP A 190 -41.47 -7.06 -5.81
N SER A 191 -40.25 -7.60 -5.74
CA SER A 191 -39.67 -8.17 -4.53
C SER A 191 -38.15 -8.10 -4.54
N LEU A 192 -37.57 -7.93 -3.36
CA LEU A 192 -36.12 -7.96 -3.14
C LEU A 192 -35.77 -9.12 -2.20
N LYS A 193 -34.90 -10.02 -2.65
CA LYS A 193 -34.37 -11.13 -1.84
C LYS A 193 -32.96 -10.80 -1.39
N ILE A 194 -32.73 -10.79 -0.09
CA ILE A 194 -31.43 -10.50 0.52
C ILE A 194 -30.99 -11.73 1.33
N SER A 195 -29.74 -12.16 1.16
CA SER A 195 -29.18 -13.25 1.94
C SER A 195 -28.62 -12.72 3.26
N LEU A 196 -28.84 -13.47 4.35
CA LEU A 196 -28.18 -13.26 5.64
C LEU A 196 -26.83 -13.98 5.74
N LEU A 197 -26.39 -14.62 4.65
CA LEU A 197 -25.09 -15.28 4.55
C LEU A 197 -24.05 -14.34 3.95
N CYS A 198 -22.84 -14.39 4.49
CA CYS A 198 -21.68 -13.74 3.93
C CYS A 198 -21.41 -14.32 2.52
N PRO A 199 -21.34 -13.49 1.46
CA PRO A 199 -21.13 -13.99 0.11
C PRO A 199 -19.76 -14.63 -0.10
N LEU A 200 -18.76 -14.28 0.72
CA LEU A 200 -17.40 -14.83 0.69
C LEU A 200 -17.31 -16.16 1.43
N MET A 201 -17.71 -16.18 2.70
CA MET A 201 -17.53 -17.34 3.58
C MET A 201 -18.69 -18.34 3.53
N LYS A 202 -19.83 -17.95 2.95
CA LYS A 202 -21.09 -18.72 2.93
C LYS A 202 -21.63 -19.09 4.33
N THR A 203 -21.16 -18.41 5.37
CA THR A 203 -21.63 -18.52 6.75
C THR A 203 -22.56 -17.36 7.10
N ARG A 204 -23.31 -17.46 8.20
CA ARG A 204 -24.14 -16.36 8.71
C ARG A 204 -23.29 -15.12 8.98
N MET A 205 -23.75 -13.95 8.53
CA MET A 205 -23.11 -12.67 8.86
C MET A 205 -23.23 -12.39 10.37
N GLY A 206 -22.15 -11.89 10.97
CA GLY A 206 -22.05 -11.56 12.39
C GLY A 206 -21.00 -10.49 12.65
#